data_AF-A0A2D7MDN2-F1
#
_entry.id   AF-A0A2D7MDN2-F1
#
_cell.length_a   1.000
_cell.length_b   1.000
_cell.length_c   1.000
_cell.angle_alpha   90.00
_cell.angle_beta   90.00
_cell.angle_gamma   90.00
#
_symmetry.space_group_name_H-M   'P 1'
#
loop_
_entity.id
_entity.type
_entity.pdbx_description
1 polymer ?
#
loop_
_entity_poly.entity_id
_entity_poly.type
_entity_poly.pdbx_seq_one_letter_code
_entity_poly.pdbx_strand_id
1 'polypeptide(L)' 'MYIPGQFKIEDKTIIEDFISAYSFGTLVSTMSTGQIWAVHLPFQWHSKPTSILSSHLSIQNELAVEW' A
#
# COMPACT_ATOMS: atom_id res chain seq x y z
N MET A 1 1.89 6.84 -7.24
CA MET A 1 1.97 6.04 -8.48
C MET A 1 1.28 6.82 -9.59
N TYR A 2 1.91 7.01 -10.74
CA TYR A 2 1.29 7.69 -11.88
C TYR A 2 0.42 6.68 -12.66
N ILE A 3 -0.81 7.07 -12.99
CA ILE A 3 -1.72 6.29 -13.84
C ILE A 3 -2.04 7.16 -15.06
N PRO A 4 -1.70 6.73 -16.29
CA PRO A 4 -2.08 7.44 -17.50
C PRO A 4 -3.60 7.63 -17.56
N GLY A 5 -4.07 8.79 -18.04
CA GLY A 5 -5.48 9.19 -17.93
C GLY A 5 -6.46 8.19 -18.52
N GLN A 6 -6.12 7.56 -19.65
CA GLN A 6 -6.93 6.54 -20.30
C GLN A 6 -7.11 5.25 -19.49
N PHE A 7 -6.30 5.04 -18.44
CA PHE A 7 -6.38 3.89 -17.54
C PHE A 7 -6.89 4.26 -16.14
N LYS A 8 -7.32 5.52 -15.93
CA LYS A 8 -7.84 5.96 -14.64
C LYS A 8 -9.22 5.33 -14.40
N ILE A 9 -9.32 4.57 -13.31
CA ILE A 9 -10.59 4.03 -12.81
C ILE A 9 -11.00 4.87 -11.60
N GLU A 10 -12.23 5.38 -11.60
CA GLU A 10 -12.78 6.20 -10.51
C GLU A 10 -13.91 5.48 -9.74
N ASP A 11 -14.37 4.34 -10.24
CA ASP A 11 -15.37 3.52 -9.56
C ASP A 11 -14.75 2.90 -8.29
N LYS A 12 -15.28 3.32 -7.14
CA LYS A 12 -14.81 2.89 -5.83
C LYS A 12 -14.95 1.38 -5.63
N THR A 13 -16.03 0.76 -6.11
CA THR A 13 -16.27 -0.68 -5.94
C THR A 13 -15.21 -1.48 -6.69
N ILE A 14 -14.93 -1.09 -7.93
CA ILE A 14 -13.89 -1.73 -8.75
C ILE A 14 -12.52 -1.61 -8.07
N ILE A 15 -12.21 -0.44 -7.49
CA ILE A 15 -10.95 -0.22 -6.78
C ILE A 15 -10.86 -1.12 -5.54
N GLU A 16 -11.91 -1.18 -4.72
CA GLU A 16 -11.93 -1.99 -3.49
C GLU A 16 -11.86 -3.50 -3.79
N ASP A 17 -12.57 -3.96 -4.81
CA ASP A 17 -12.53 -5.34 -5.28
C ASP A 17 -11.13 -5.71 -5.78
N PHE A 18 -10.49 -4.81 -6.54
CA PHE A 18 -9.12 -5.01 -7.00
C PHE A 18 -8.14 -5.13 -5.84
N ILE A 19 -8.18 -4.19 -4.89
CA ILE A 19 -7.29 -4.20 -3.72
C ILE A 19 -7.50 -5.49 -2.90
N SER A 20 -8.75 -5.94 -2.77
CA SER A 20 -9.09 -7.14 -2.01
C SER A 20 -8.65 -8.43 -2.72
N ALA A 21 -8.72 -8.47 -4.06
CA ALA A 21 -8.28 -9.62 -4.86
C ALA A 21 -6.75 -9.76 -4.93
N TYR A 22 -6.01 -8.66 -4.82
CA TYR A 22 -4.54 -8.61 -4.97
C TYR A 22 -3.86 -8.08 -3.70
N SER A 23 -3.88 -8.88 -2.65
CA SER A 23 -3.41 -8.55 -1.30
C SER A 23 -1.89 -8.60 -1.08
N PHE A 24 -1.09 -8.53 -2.15
CA PHE A 24 0.38 -8.49 -2.07
C PHE A 24 0.92 -7.31 -2.88
N GLY A 25 1.39 -6.29 -2.19
CA GLY A 25 1.71 -4.99 -2.78
C GLY A 25 3.14 -4.56 -2.53
N THR A 26 3.49 -3.39 -3.07
CA THR A 26 4.78 -2.73 -2.80
C THR A 26 4.51 -1.47 -2.00
N LEU A 27 4.99 -1.43 -0.76
CA LEU A 27 5.03 -0.19 0.02
C LEU A 27 6.26 0.59 -0.41
N VAL A 28 6.04 1.83 -0.87
CA VAL A 28 7.11 2.76 -1.23
C VAL A 28 7.05 3.92 -0.24
N SER A 29 8.15 4.18 0.45
CA SER A 29 8.26 5.26 1.43
C SER A 29 9.55 6.05 1.20
N THR A 30 9.53 7.32 1.61
CA THR A 30 10.74 8.13 1.72
C THR A 30 11.22 8.04 3.16
N MET A 31 12.45 7.58 3.36
CA MET A 31 13.07 7.52 4.67
C MET A 31 13.39 8.92 5.19
N SER A 32 13.61 9.03 6.50
CA SER A 32 14.02 10.28 7.16
C SER A 32 15.28 10.91 6.53
N THR A 33 16.14 10.06 5.97
CA THR A 33 17.38 10.44 5.26
C THR A 33 17.15 10.97 3.84
N GLY A 34 15.92 10.94 3.34
CA GLY A 34 15.55 11.31 1.97
C GLY A 34 15.70 10.19 0.94
N GLN A 35 16.17 9.01 1.33
CA GLN A 35 16.26 7.84 0.45
C GLN A 35 14.87 7.25 0.18
N ILE A 36 14.62 6.84 -1.07
CA ILE A 36 13.40 6.08 -1.41
C ILE A 36 13.64 4.62 -1.10
N TRP A 37 12.72 4.02 -0.37
CA TRP A 37 12.78 2.64 0.02
C TRP A 37 11.49 1.92 -0.40
N ALA A 38 11.60 0.68 -0.85
CA ALA A 38 10.47 -0.12 -1.30
C ALA A 38 10.55 -1.58 -0.81
N VAL A 39 9.42 -2.14 -0.34
CA VAL A 39 9.30 -3.58 -0.04
C VAL A 39 7.97 -4.17 -0.45
N HIS A 40 8.04 -5.44 -0.82
CA HIS A 40 6.87 -6.28 -1.03
C HIS A 40 6.33 -6.81 0.30
N LEU A 41 5.05 -6.62 0.55
CA LEU A 41 4.40 -7.07 1.77
C LEU A 41 2.93 -7.46 1.52
N PRO A 42 2.44 -8.51 2.20
CA PRO A 42 1.04 -8.83 2.20
C PRO A 42 0.27 -7.76 2.95
N PHE A 43 -0.93 -7.41 2.51
CA PHE A 43 -1.77 -6.44 3.21
C PHE A 43 -3.22 -6.89 3.22
N GLN A 44 -4.01 -6.31 4.12
CA GLN A 44 -5.44 -6.53 4.20
C GLN A 44 -6.17 -5.19 4.07
N TRP A 45 -7.21 -5.18 3.25
CA TRP A 45 -8.13 -4.06 3.11
C TRP A 45 -9.31 -4.20 4.07
N HIS A 46 -9.58 -3.13 4.80
CA HIS A 46 -10.74 -3.00 5.68
C HIS A 46 -11.59 -1.85 5.16
N SER A 47 -12.77 -2.16 4.62
CA SER A 47 -13.64 -1.15 3.99
C SER A 47 -14.50 -0.36 4.99
N LYS A 48 -14.62 -0.82 6.25
CA LYS A 48 -15.44 -0.20 7.30
C LYS A 48 -14.79 -0.37 8.68
N PRO A 49 -14.97 0.57 9.63
CA PRO A 49 -15.67 1.86 9.54
C PRO A 49 -14.90 2.96 8.80
N THR A 50 -13.58 2.78 8.67
CA THR A 50 -12.68 3.62 7.89
C THR A 50 -11.92 2.72 6.91
N SER A 51 -11.72 3.21 5.70
CA SER A 51 -10.90 2.58 4.67
C SER A 51 -9.45 2.47 5.15
N ILE A 52 -9.05 1.31 5.67
CA ILE A 52 -7.71 1.07 6.22
C ILE A 52 -7.04 -0.06 5.44
N LEU A 53 -5.76 0.13 5.11
CA LEU A 53 -4.88 -0.89 4.59
C LEU A 53 -3.90 -1.28 5.69
N SER A 54 -4.00 -2.51 6.20
CA SER A 54 -3.17 -3.00 7.31
C SER A 54 -2.17 -4.04 6.84
N SER A 55 -0.96 -4.03 7.39
CA SER A 55 0.05 -5.04 7.17
C SER A 55 0.95 -5.21 8.41
N HIS A 56 1.88 -6.15 8.37
CA HIS A 56 2.92 -6.35 9.35
C HIS A 56 4.28 -6.44 8.65
N LEU A 57 5.30 -5.89 9.29
CA LEU A 57 6.70 -5.94 8.88
C LEU A 57 7.53 -6.51 10.04
N SER A 58 8.64 -7.17 9.72
CA SER A 58 9.60 -7.56 10.75
C SER A 58 10.17 -6.31 11.44
N ILE A 59 10.33 -6.35 12.76
CA ILE A 59 10.98 -5.27 13.52
C ILE A 59 12.42 -5.04 13.05
N GLN A 60 13.08 -6.08 12.52
CA GLN A 60 14.43 -5.97 11.95
C GLN A 60 14.44 -5.33 10.57
N ASN A 61 13.28 -5.06 9.98
CA ASN A 61 13.20 -4.33 8.72
C ASN A 61 13.51 -2.85 8.97
N GLU A 62 14.42 -2.27 8.18
CA GLU A 62 14.86 -0.89 8.34
C GLU A 62 13.71 0.12 8.30
N LEU A 63 12.64 -0.13 7.53
CA LEU A 63 11.44 0.72 7.55
C LEU A 63 10.70 0.70 8.89
N ALA A 64 10.65 -0.45 9.55
CA ALA A 64 9.89 -0.61 10.79
C ALA A 64 10.49 0.21 11.94
N VAL A 65 11.75 0.61 11.82
CA VAL A 65 12.48 1.40 12.83
C VAL A 65 12.25 2.90 12.66
N GLU A 66 11.70 3.35 11.52
CA GLU A 66 11.45 4.77 11.24
C GLU A 66 10.01 5.25 11.51
N TRP A 67 9.08 4.36 11.88
CA TRP A 67 7.65 4.66 12.10
C TRP A 67 7.29 4.61 13.59
#